data_AF-A0A6B3FYB8-F1
#
_entry.id   AF-A0A6B3FYB8-F1
#
_cell.length_a   1.000
_cell.length_b   1.000
_cell.length_c   1.000
_cell.angle_alpha   90.00
_cell.angle_beta   90.00
_cell.angle_gamma   90.00
#
_symmetry.space_group_name_H-M   'P 1'
#
loop_
_entity.id
_entity.type
_entity.pdbx_description
1 polymer ?
#
loop_
_entity_poly.entity_id
_entity_poly.type
_entity_poly.pdbx_seq_one_letter_code
_entity_poly.pdbx_strand_id
1 'polypeptide(L)'
;GGGGQAKLTGKDASRLQPKHRQAEHFDDSSGVTTPSKSSAHGGKTVGDIHNDDWISFKTYVLGNTTKLTARISSAGSGGFLEVRTGSPTGKILGSGPVPVTGSWDTFQDVDIPLRGAP
;
A
#
# COMPACT_ATOMS: atom_id res chain seq x y z
N GLY A 1 -46.06 -17.91 25.49
CA GLY A 1 -45.32 -17.27 26.58
C GLY A 1 -43.99 -17.94 26.76
N GLY A 2 -42.94 -17.14 27.02
CA GLY A 2 -41.66 -17.58 27.60
C GLY A 2 -40.54 -17.99 26.62
N GLY A 3 -39.51 -17.16 26.50
CA GLY A 3 -38.22 -17.57 25.90
C GLY A 3 -37.39 -16.40 25.38
N GLY A 4 -36.72 -15.66 26.28
CA GLY A 4 -35.88 -14.51 25.95
C GLY A 4 -34.67 -14.86 25.10
N GLN A 5 -34.81 -14.80 23.77
CA GLN A 5 -33.66 -14.77 22.87
C GLN A 5 -33.17 -13.33 22.78
N ALA A 6 -31.99 -13.07 23.36
CA ALA A 6 -31.25 -11.85 23.13
C ALA A 6 -31.05 -11.66 21.62
N LYS A 7 -31.31 -10.45 21.13
CA LYS A 7 -31.10 -10.09 19.73
C LYS A 7 -29.63 -10.32 19.40
N LEU A 8 -29.31 -11.35 18.62
CA LEU A 8 -27.97 -11.54 18.06
C LEU A 8 -27.73 -10.45 17.02
N THR A 9 -27.26 -9.28 17.45
CA THR A 9 -26.64 -8.33 16.52
C THR A 9 -25.17 -8.71 16.38
N GLY A 10 -24.92 -9.83 15.70
CA GLY A 10 -23.59 -10.10 15.17
C GLY A 10 -23.36 -9.15 14.00
N LYS A 11 -22.44 -8.20 14.14
CA LYS A 11 -21.85 -7.54 12.97
C LYS A 11 -20.70 -8.42 12.53
N ASP A 12 -20.90 -9.22 11.50
CA ASP A 12 -19.79 -9.83 10.79
C ASP A 12 -19.32 -8.84 9.72
N ALA A 13 -18.05 -8.44 9.79
CA ALA A 13 -17.45 -7.50 8.87
C ALA A 13 -16.40 -8.25 8.06
N SER A 14 -16.78 -8.69 6.87
CA SER A 14 -15.83 -9.22 5.89
C SER A 14 -14.94 -8.09 5.39
N ARG A 15 -13.67 -8.05 5.83
CA ARG A 15 -12.64 -7.18 5.23
C ARG A 15 -12.18 -7.80 3.91
N LEU A 16 -12.68 -7.26 2.81
CA LEU A 16 -12.16 -7.61 1.48
C LEU A 16 -10.72 -7.11 1.35
N GLN A 17 -9.85 -7.96 0.81
CA GLN A 17 -8.47 -7.63 0.45
C GLN A 17 -8.37 -7.56 -1.07
N PRO A 18 -8.80 -6.45 -1.70
CA PRO A 18 -8.74 -6.31 -3.14
C PRO A 18 -7.29 -6.35 -3.61
N LYS A 19 -7.03 -7.04 -4.73
CA LYS A 19 -5.70 -7.13 -5.35
C LYS A 19 -5.15 -5.76 -5.76
N HIS A 20 -6.03 -4.81 -6.01
CA HIS A 20 -5.71 -3.41 -6.29
C HIS A 20 -6.12 -2.56 -5.08
N ARG A 21 -5.22 -1.72 -4.57
CA ARG A 21 -5.48 -0.81 -3.47
C ARG A 21 -4.80 0.53 -3.73
N GLN A 22 -5.46 1.62 -3.36
CA GLN A 22 -4.85 2.94 -3.44
C GLN A 22 -3.84 3.12 -2.31
N ALA A 23 -2.73 3.78 -2.63
CA ALA A 23 -1.66 4.00 -1.67
C ALA A 23 -2.14 4.81 -0.46
N GLU A 24 -3.01 5.81 -0.66
CA GLU A 24 -3.56 6.69 0.38
C GLU A 24 -4.52 5.99 1.36
N HIS A 25 -4.86 4.72 1.12
CA HIS A 25 -5.64 3.89 2.05
C HIS A 25 -4.76 3.05 2.98
N PHE A 26 -3.55 3.53 3.29
CA PHE A 26 -2.66 2.89 4.26
C PHE A 26 -3.27 2.89 5.66
N ASP A 27 -2.90 1.89 6.48
CA ASP A 27 -3.37 1.75 7.87
C ASP A 27 -2.44 2.45 8.88
N ASP A 28 -1.18 2.67 8.53
CA ASP A 28 -0.17 3.38 9.34
C ASP A 28 0.94 3.94 8.44
N SER A 29 1.66 4.96 8.91
CA SER A 29 2.70 5.63 8.12
C SER A 29 3.70 6.43 8.94
N SER A 30 4.85 6.75 8.35
CA SER A 30 5.79 7.75 8.87
C SER A 30 6.28 8.66 7.75
N GLY A 31 6.29 9.97 8.02
CA GLY A 31 6.89 11.01 7.17
C GLY A 31 6.12 11.41 5.90
N VAL A 32 5.08 10.66 5.51
CA VAL A 32 4.36 10.92 4.26
C VAL A 32 3.17 11.88 4.40
N THR A 33 2.75 12.46 3.27
CA THR A 33 1.50 13.22 3.12
C THR A 33 0.55 12.57 2.11
N THR A 34 -0.72 13.02 2.08
CA THR A 34 -1.75 12.54 1.13
C THR A 34 -2.30 13.67 0.22
N PRO A 35 -1.46 14.26 -0.65
CA PRO A 35 -1.88 15.37 -1.50
C PRO A 35 -2.97 14.95 -2.48
N SER A 36 -3.87 15.88 -2.78
CA SER A 36 -4.84 15.71 -3.87
C SER A 36 -4.13 15.76 -5.21
N LYS A 37 -4.46 14.81 -6.09
CA LYS A 37 -3.84 14.61 -7.39
C LYS A 37 -4.83 14.07 -8.39
N SER A 38 -5.39 14.95 -9.22
CA SER A 38 -6.46 14.59 -10.18
C SER A 38 -6.02 13.55 -11.24
N SER A 39 -4.73 13.48 -11.53
CA SER A 39 -4.10 12.49 -12.42
C SER A 39 -3.93 11.11 -11.79
N ALA A 40 -4.10 10.99 -10.48
CA ALA A 40 -4.06 9.72 -9.75
C ALA A 40 -5.40 9.00 -9.79
N HIS A 41 -5.35 7.67 -9.75
CA HIS A 41 -6.56 6.89 -9.50
C HIS A 41 -7.11 7.27 -8.11
N GLY A 42 -8.40 7.60 -8.01
CA GLY A 42 -8.99 8.03 -6.73
C GLY A 42 -8.69 9.48 -6.34
N GLY A 43 -7.91 10.22 -7.13
CA GLY A 43 -7.69 11.67 -6.94
C GLY A 43 -6.72 12.04 -5.82
N LYS A 44 -5.98 11.07 -5.26
CA LYS A 44 -4.97 11.26 -4.21
C LYS A 44 -3.77 10.36 -4.44
N THR A 45 -2.65 10.72 -3.81
CA THR A 45 -1.43 9.90 -3.77
C THR A 45 -0.86 9.90 -2.37
N VAL A 46 0.08 8.99 -2.09
CA VAL A 46 1.07 9.19 -1.03
C VAL A 46 2.21 10.01 -1.62
N GLY A 47 2.59 11.10 -0.97
CA GLY A 47 3.58 12.06 -1.47
C GLY A 47 4.40 12.70 -0.37
N ASP A 48 5.27 13.63 -0.75
CA ASP A 48 6.28 14.24 0.14
C ASP A 48 7.17 13.18 0.84
N ILE A 49 7.53 12.15 0.06
CA ILE A 49 8.26 10.98 0.54
C ILE A 49 9.76 11.28 0.57
N HIS A 50 10.37 11.08 1.73
CA HIS A 50 11.80 11.18 1.99
C HIS A 50 12.41 9.81 2.29
N ASN A 51 13.73 9.77 2.44
CA ASN A 51 14.41 8.54 2.83
C ASN A 51 13.88 8.02 4.17
N ASP A 52 13.67 6.70 4.26
CA ASP A 52 13.11 5.97 5.41
C ASP A 52 11.62 6.21 5.70
N ASP A 53 10.92 7.03 4.92
CA ASP A 53 9.47 7.16 5.01
C ASP A 53 8.78 5.87 4.56
N TRP A 54 7.61 5.59 5.16
CA TRP A 54 6.90 4.36 4.88
C TRP A 54 5.40 4.50 5.06
N ILE A 55 4.69 3.61 4.37
CA ILE A 55 3.27 3.30 4.61
C ILE A 55 3.14 1.81 4.88
N SER A 56 2.14 1.42 5.65
CA SER A 56 1.84 0.01 5.91
C SER A 56 0.38 -0.29 5.65
N PHE A 57 0.12 -1.54 5.27
CA PHE A 57 -1.21 -2.09 5.15
C PHE A 57 -1.33 -3.25 6.15
N LYS A 58 -2.31 -3.16 7.04
CA LYS A 58 -2.64 -4.19 8.02
C LYS A 58 -3.63 -5.16 7.39
N THR A 59 -3.54 -6.42 7.80
CA THR A 59 -4.44 -7.49 7.35
C THR A 59 -4.36 -7.70 5.83
N TYR A 60 -3.17 -8.01 5.32
CA TYR A 60 -2.95 -8.39 3.93
C TYR A 60 -2.42 -9.83 3.88
N VAL A 61 -3.16 -10.72 3.21
CA VAL A 61 -2.75 -12.09 2.96
C VAL A 61 -1.95 -12.07 1.67
N LEU A 62 -0.64 -12.13 1.79
CA LEU A 62 0.27 -12.17 0.65
C LEU A 62 0.47 -13.58 0.10
N GLY A 63 -0.20 -14.60 0.66
CA GLY A 63 0.01 -16.01 0.34
C GLY A 63 0.17 -16.29 -1.16
N ASN A 64 1.36 -16.76 -1.54
CA ASN A 64 1.83 -17.05 -2.91
C ASN A 64 1.97 -15.86 -3.87
N THR A 65 1.93 -14.63 -3.38
CA THR A 65 2.17 -13.43 -4.21
C THR A 65 3.66 -13.35 -4.57
N THR A 66 3.95 -13.33 -5.85
CA THR A 66 5.31 -13.27 -6.40
C THR A 66 5.69 -11.88 -6.90
N LYS A 67 4.76 -10.92 -6.88
CA LYS A 67 4.95 -9.58 -7.45
C LYS A 67 4.06 -8.54 -6.78
N LEU A 68 4.64 -7.38 -6.46
CA LEU A 68 3.92 -6.13 -6.21
C LEU A 68 4.06 -5.24 -7.45
N THR A 69 2.96 -4.68 -7.95
CA THR A 69 3.01 -3.60 -8.94
C THR A 69 2.65 -2.30 -8.24
N ALA A 70 3.53 -1.30 -8.28
CA ALA A 70 3.29 0.03 -7.74
C ALA A 70 3.18 1.04 -8.88
N ARG A 71 2.11 1.85 -8.89
CA ARG A 71 1.96 2.97 -9.81
C ARG A 71 2.61 4.20 -9.18
N ILE A 72 3.70 4.67 -9.75
CA ILE A 72 4.55 5.73 -9.18
C ILE A 72 4.68 6.91 -10.13
N SER A 73 5.04 8.08 -9.60
CA SER A 73 5.50 9.23 -10.38
C SER A 73 6.66 9.91 -9.66
N SER A 74 7.65 10.38 -10.40
CA SER A 74 8.80 11.10 -9.84
C SER A 74 9.35 12.11 -10.84
N ALA A 75 9.39 13.38 -10.44
CA ALA A 75 10.09 14.44 -11.19
C ALA A 75 11.44 14.82 -10.58
N GLY A 76 11.81 14.19 -9.46
CA GLY A 76 13.08 14.40 -8.77
C GLY A 76 14.16 13.44 -9.26
N SER A 77 14.92 12.88 -8.32
CA SER A 77 16.01 11.93 -8.58
C SER A 77 15.57 10.47 -8.71
N GLY A 78 14.27 10.18 -8.65
CA GLY A 78 13.77 8.82 -8.46
C GLY A 78 14.00 8.35 -7.02
N GLY A 79 14.07 7.04 -6.81
CA GLY A 79 14.28 6.46 -5.49
C GLY A 79 14.38 4.94 -5.52
N PHE A 80 14.14 4.33 -4.37
CA PHE A 80 14.14 2.88 -4.22
C PHE A 80 12.96 2.48 -3.34
N LEU A 81 12.22 1.45 -3.74
CA LEU A 81 11.07 0.95 -2.99
C LEU A 81 11.42 -0.41 -2.41
N GLU A 82 11.17 -0.59 -1.12
CA GLU A 82 11.29 -1.86 -0.42
C GLU A 82 9.94 -2.33 0.08
N VAL A 83 9.67 -3.62 -0.11
CA VAL A 83 8.48 -4.28 0.41
C VAL A 83 8.90 -5.13 1.58
N ARG A 84 8.43 -4.80 2.78
CA ARG A 84 8.79 -5.47 4.04
C ARG A 84 7.57 -6.11 4.70
N THR A 85 7.82 -7.09 5.55
CA THR A 85 6.78 -7.74 6.38
C THR A 85 7.09 -7.63 7.87
N GLY A 86 6.04 -7.59 8.69
CA GLY A 86 6.12 -7.49 10.15
C GLY A 86 6.34 -6.07 10.68
N SER A 87 7.33 -5.35 10.16
CA SER A 87 7.64 -3.97 10.59
C SER A 87 8.40 -3.18 9.50
N PRO A 88 8.55 -1.86 9.65
CA PRO A 88 9.39 -1.04 8.76
C PRO A 88 10.87 -1.49 8.72
N THR A 89 11.36 -2.17 9.75
CA THR A 89 12.71 -2.76 9.82
C THR A 89 12.70 -4.28 9.61
N GLY A 90 11.55 -4.86 9.26
CA GLY A 90 11.35 -6.29 9.13
C GLY A 90 11.96 -6.87 7.86
N LYS A 91 11.73 -8.16 7.64
CA LYS A 91 12.27 -8.90 6.49
C LYS A 91 11.83 -8.23 5.18
N ILE A 92 12.79 -7.97 4.29
CA ILE A 92 12.53 -7.55 2.91
C ILE A 92 12.00 -8.76 2.12
N LEU A 93 10.83 -8.57 1.50
CA LEU A 93 10.22 -9.52 0.57
C LEU A 93 10.64 -9.21 -0.88
N GLY A 94 10.86 -7.94 -1.21
CA GLY A 94 11.29 -7.52 -2.53
C GLY A 94 11.71 -6.06 -2.52
N SER A 95 12.48 -5.65 -3.51
CA SER A 95 12.87 -4.26 -3.68
C SER A 95 13.16 -3.95 -5.15
N GLY A 96 13.07 -2.67 -5.51
CA GLY A 96 13.31 -2.24 -6.88
C GLY A 96 13.46 -0.72 -7.01
N PRO A 97 14.09 -0.26 -8.10
CA PRO A 97 14.26 1.17 -8.35
C PRO A 97 12.92 1.84 -8.69
N VAL A 98 12.76 3.07 -8.23
CA VAL A 98 11.72 4.01 -8.67
C VAL A 98 12.37 4.96 -9.67
N PRO A 99 12.13 4.81 -10.98
CA PRO A 99 12.73 5.68 -11.98
C PRO A 99 12.13 7.09 -11.94
N VAL A 100 12.85 8.04 -12.53
CA VAL A 100 12.31 9.37 -12.84
C VAL A 100 11.32 9.23 -13.99
N THR A 101 10.08 9.64 -13.78
CA THR A 101 9.01 9.62 -14.80
C THR A 101 8.89 10.94 -15.56
N GLY A 102 9.64 11.96 -15.15
CA GLY A 102 9.75 13.27 -15.83
C GLY A 102 8.73 14.31 -15.37
N SER A 103 7.67 13.90 -14.65
CA SER A 103 6.69 14.82 -14.04
C SER A 103 6.00 14.14 -12.87
N TRP A 104 5.62 14.93 -11.87
CA TRP A 104 4.84 14.44 -10.72
C TRP A 104 3.46 13.92 -11.14
N ASP A 105 2.98 14.26 -12.34
CA ASP A 105 1.70 13.82 -12.92
C ASP A 105 1.85 12.73 -13.98
N THR A 106 3.09 12.35 -14.33
CA THR A 106 3.35 11.24 -15.24
C THR A 106 3.58 9.98 -14.43
N PHE A 107 2.61 9.07 -14.49
CA PHE A 107 2.66 7.81 -13.75
C PHE A 107 3.18 6.66 -14.60
N GLN A 108 3.92 5.77 -13.97
CA GLN A 108 4.39 4.51 -14.52
C GLN A 108 4.19 3.40 -13.50
N ASP A 109 3.89 2.19 -13.98
CA ASP A 109 3.88 1.00 -13.15
C ASP A 109 5.30 0.41 -13.03
N VAL A 110 5.71 0.13 -11.80
CA VAL A 110 6.94 -0.60 -11.48
C VAL A 110 6.60 -1.93 -10.83
N ASP A 111 7.21 -2.99 -11.34
CA ASP A 111 7.04 -4.35 -10.85
C ASP A 111 8.19 -4.70 -9.89
N ILE A 112 7.83 -5.13 -8.68
CA ILE A 112 8.76 -5.60 -7.65
C ILE A 112 8.52 -7.09 -7.43
N PRO A 113 9.46 -7.96 -7.84
CA PRO A 113 9.42 -9.37 -7.52
C PRO A 113 9.47 -9.59 -6.00
N LEU A 114 8.55 -10.40 -5.48
CA LEU A 114 8.46 -10.77 -4.07
C LEU A 114 8.96 -12.20 -3.85
N ARG A 115 9.66 -12.42 -2.73
CA ARG A 115 10.24 -13.70 -2.33
C ARG A 115 9.90 -14.04 -0.88
N GLY A 116 9.37 -15.25 -0.68
CA GLY A 116 9.05 -15.77 0.65
C GLY A 116 8.07 -14.89 1.41
N ALA A 117 7.01 -14.45 0.73
CA ALA A 117 5.86 -13.82 1.35
C ALA A 117 5.16 -14.86 2.26
N PRO A 118 4.87 -14.51 3.52
CA PRO A 118 4.23 -15.42 4.47
C PRO A 118 2.74 -15.66 4.17
#